data_AF-A0A915N843-F1
#
_entry.id   AF-A0A915N843-F1
#
_cell.length_a   1.000
_cell.length_b   1.000
_cell.length_c   1.000
_cell.angle_alpha   90.00
_cell.angle_beta   90.00
_cell.angle_gamma   90.00
#
_symmetry.space_group_name_H-M   'P 1'
#
loop_
_entity.id
_entity.type
_entity.pdbx_description
1 polymer ?
#
loop_
_entity_poly.entity_id
_entity_poly.type
_entity_poly.pdbx_seq_one_letter_code
_entity_poly.pdbx_strand_id
1 'polypeptide(L)'
;MSEQSSGNVDWDYESLGLSYSVPVHMAAGAVAGMAEHCVMFPLDSVKTRIQSLCPCPEWECPTPFHGVASIAKREGFRRTLRGINAVAFGSIPAHALYFTFYEKVKLINPSHRYDPKSHLLSGGLSGGLAAALTTPLDCIKTVLNTQQSPQPLLDQRGSILYFGGSYRGVFDAIWSIYSNRGFLGFFSGIQARVLYQMPATALSWSAYELFKYLLGERQTTCVDIYSKNGLNVANSLTKLGIAFEVFDEIKCEPSQQSMQLAINFARKKPFDCFLAVGGGSVIDTAKAAALYANNPNAEFFDFVQKPFGLGLIPDKTIFH
;
A
#
# COMPACT_ATOMS: atom_id res chain seq x y z
N MET A 1 -28.90 23.28 -27.80
CA MET A 1 -29.04 22.11 -26.92
C MET A 1 -27.66 21.49 -26.84
N SER A 2 -26.98 21.69 -25.71
CA SER A 2 -25.53 21.52 -25.55
C SER A 2 -25.11 20.06 -25.39
N GLU A 3 -24.30 19.56 -26.31
CA GLU A 3 -23.61 18.26 -26.28
C GLU A 3 -22.57 18.22 -25.16
N GLN A 4 -22.67 17.22 -24.28
CA GLN A 4 -21.70 16.92 -23.24
C GLN A 4 -20.57 16.05 -23.81
N SER A 5 -19.35 16.59 -23.79
CA SER A 5 -18.10 15.89 -24.07
C SER A 5 -17.86 14.79 -23.03
N SER A 6 -17.81 13.52 -23.46
CA SER A 6 -17.45 12.37 -22.62
C SER A 6 -15.95 12.11 -22.74
N GLY A 7 -15.22 12.41 -21.66
CA GLY A 7 -13.76 12.40 -21.60
C GLY A 7 -13.12 11.00 -21.62
N ASN A 8 -11.90 10.94 -22.18
CA ASN A 8 -10.95 9.83 -22.09
C ASN A 8 -10.76 9.41 -20.62
N VAL A 9 -10.76 8.09 -20.35
CA VAL A 9 -10.37 7.53 -19.06
C VAL A 9 -9.11 6.69 -19.29
N ASP A 10 -7.95 7.22 -18.89
CA ASP A 10 -6.67 6.51 -18.86
C ASP A 10 -6.67 5.54 -17.66
N TRP A 11 -6.23 4.30 -17.87
CA TRP A 11 -6.23 3.27 -16.84
C TRP A 11 -4.93 3.29 -16.03
N ASP A 12 -4.97 3.97 -14.89
CA ASP A 12 -3.92 3.90 -13.87
C ASP A 12 -3.95 2.55 -13.15
N TYR A 13 -2.81 1.93 -12.87
CA TYR A 13 -2.70 0.84 -11.88
C TYR A 13 -3.17 1.28 -10.47
N GLU A 14 -3.22 2.58 -10.25
CA GLU A 14 -3.74 3.26 -9.06
C GLU A 14 -5.22 3.64 -9.17
N SER A 15 -5.83 3.47 -10.33
CA SER A 15 -7.27 3.35 -10.44
C SER A 15 -7.61 2.01 -9.84
N LEU A 16 -7.91 2.05 -8.54
CA LEU A 16 -8.49 0.95 -7.78
C LEU A 16 -9.53 0.28 -8.68
N GLY A 17 -9.26 -0.97 -9.08
CA GLY A 17 -10.03 -1.63 -10.12
C GLY A 17 -11.52 -1.40 -9.88
N LEU A 18 -12.24 -1.00 -10.93
CA LEU A 18 -13.66 -0.57 -10.92
C LEU A 18 -14.66 -1.57 -10.30
N SER A 19 -14.20 -2.66 -9.67
CA SER A 19 -14.99 -3.63 -8.94
C SER A 19 -15.25 -3.26 -7.47
N TYR A 20 -14.46 -2.38 -6.82
CA TYR A 20 -14.66 -2.03 -5.40
C TYR A 20 -14.60 -0.51 -5.16
N SER A 21 -15.45 -0.02 -4.25
CA SER A 21 -15.57 1.42 -3.97
C SER A 21 -14.38 1.94 -3.17
N VAL A 22 -13.99 3.21 -3.39
CA VAL A 22 -12.94 3.92 -2.64
C VAL A 22 -12.99 3.71 -1.11
N PRO A 23 -14.19 3.72 -0.46
CA PRO A 23 -14.30 3.44 0.97
C PRO A 23 -13.79 2.05 1.40
N VAL A 24 -13.92 1.02 0.56
CA VAL A 24 -13.45 -0.35 0.86
C VAL A 24 -11.93 -0.38 0.95
N HIS A 25 -11.25 0.32 0.05
CA HIS A 25 -9.79 0.41 0.05
C HIS A 25 -9.27 1.25 1.21
N MET A 26 -9.95 2.35 1.54
CA MET A 26 -9.64 3.14 2.73
C MET A 26 -9.81 2.31 4.01
N ALA A 27 -10.87 1.52 4.10
CA ALA A 27 -11.12 0.63 5.24
C ALA A 27 -10.05 -0.46 5.33
N ALA A 28 -9.70 -1.10 4.22
CA ALA A 28 -8.64 -2.12 4.18
C ALA A 28 -7.28 -1.54 4.60
N GLY A 29 -6.92 -0.35 4.11
CA GLY A 29 -5.70 0.36 4.50
C GLY A 29 -5.69 0.75 5.97
N ALA A 30 -6.82 1.24 6.50
CA ALA A 30 -6.95 1.58 7.92
C ALA A 30 -6.80 0.34 8.82
N VAL A 31 -7.40 -0.79 8.46
CA VAL A 31 -7.27 -2.05 9.20
C VAL A 31 -5.84 -2.58 9.14
N ALA A 32 -5.21 -2.54 7.97
CA ALA A 32 -3.81 -2.94 7.80
C ALA A 32 -2.86 -2.08 8.66
N GLY A 33 -3.02 -0.75 8.63
CA GLY A 33 -2.24 0.17 9.45
C GLY A 33 -2.49 0.02 10.96
N MET A 34 -3.74 -0.25 11.35
CA MET A 34 -4.04 -0.60 12.75
C MET A 34 -3.33 -1.89 13.18
N ALA A 35 -3.35 -2.93 12.35
CA ALA A 35 -2.69 -4.19 12.64
C ALA A 35 -1.17 -4.02 12.78
N GLU A 36 -0.55 -3.31 11.84
CA GLU A 36 0.89 -2.97 11.86
C GLU A 36 1.28 -2.25 13.15
N HIS A 37 0.57 -1.17 13.49
CA HIS A 37 0.82 -0.44 14.72
C HIS A 37 0.58 -1.27 15.98
N CYS A 38 -0.43 -2.15 16.01
CA CYS A 38 -0.68 -3.02 17.16
C CYS A 38 0.45 -4.03 17.38
N VAL A 39 0.97 -4.61 16.30
CA VAL A 39 2.08 -5.58 16.34
C VAL A 39 3.38 -4.89 16.76
N MET A 40 3.64 -3.69 16.26
CA MET A 40 4.86 -2.93 16.58
C MET A 40 4.81 -2.22 17.94
N PHE A 41 3.63 -2.08 18.55
CA PHE A 41 3.43 -1.29 19.76
C PHE A 41 4.39 -1.65 20.93
N PRO A 42 4.67 -2.93 21.25
CA PRO A 42 5.62 -3.28 22.31
C PRO A 42 7.04 -2.77 22.05
N LEU A 43 7.49 -2.77 20.80
CA LEU A 43 8.82 -2.27 20.41
C LEU A 43 8.87 -0.74 20.48
N ASP A 44 7.78 -0.08 20.09
CA ASP A 44 7.60 1.37 20.25
C ASP A 44 7.70 1.81 21.72
N SER A 45 7.10 1.06 22.64
CA SER A 45 7.21 1.35 24.09
C SER A 45 8.65 1.26 24.60
N VAL A 46 9.46 0.34 24.07
CA VAL A 46 10.90 0.27 24.41
C VAL A 46 11.64 1.47 23.84
N LYS A 47 11.44 1.76 22.54
CA LYS A 47 12.08 2.88 21.85
C LYS A 47 11.81 4.21 22.55
N THR A 48 10.55 4.49 22.87
CA THR A 48 10.12 5.74 23.52
C THR A 48 10.69 5.90 24.93
N ARG A 49 10.89 4.81 25.68
CA ARG A 49 11.52 4.85 27.01
C ARG A 49 13.02 5.08 26.96
N ILE A 50 13.72 4.46 25.99
CA ILE A 50 15.15 4.69 25.75
C ILE A 50 15.40 6.13 25.30
N GLN A 51 14.50 6.70 24.49
CA GLN A 51 14.57 8.07 23.98
C GLN A 51 14.04 9.13 24.96
N SER A 52 13.61 8.73 26.16
CA SER A 52 13.20 9.68 27.21
C SER A 52 14.43 10.44 27.72
N LEU A 53 14.24 11.72 28.10
CA LEU A 53 15.31 12.55 28.66
C LEU A 53 15.85 12.05 30.01
N CYS A 54 15.05 11.23 30.71
CA CYS A 54 15.44 10.55 31.94
C CYS A 54 15.35 9.02 31.75
N PRO A 55 16.30 8.39 31.07
CA PRO A 55 16.37 6.93 31.01
C PRO A 55 16.71 6.39 32.42
N CYS A 56 16.09 5.29 32.84
CA CYS A 56 16.40 4.70 34.14
C CYS A 56 17.89 4.25 34.15
N PRO A 57 18.66 4.52 35.22
CA PRO A 57 20.08 4.16 35.30
C PRO A 57 20.33 2.64 35.19
N GLU A 58 19.44 1.80 35.73
CA GLU A 58 19.53 0.34 35.63
C GLU A 58 19.09 -0.25 34.26
N TRP A 59 18.79 0.58 33.26
CA TRP A 59 18.22 0.12 32.00
C TRP A 59 19.28 -0.06 30.91
N GLU A 60 19.99 -1.19 30.96
CA GLU A 60 20.76 -1.66 29.82
C GLU A 60 19.86 -2.49 28.89
N CYS A 61 19.59 -1.95 27.70
CA CYS A 61 18.86 -2.67 26.65
C CYS A 61 19.76 -2.95 25.46
N PRO A 62 20.54 -4.04 25.49
CA PRO A 62 21.38 -4.43 24.37
C PRO A 62 20.54 -4.75 23.12
N THR A 63 19.29 -5.20 23.29
CA THR A 63 18.36 -5.43 22.17
C THR A 63 16.95 -4.92 22.48
N PRO A 64 16.15 -4.54 21.46
CA PRO A 64 14.75 -4.15 21.63
C PRO A 64 13.92 -5.24 22.30
N PHE A 65 14.15 -6.51 21.94
CA PHE A 65 13.46 -7.66 22.54
C PHE A 65 13.82 -7.86 24.01
N HIS A 66 15.09 -7.62 24.40
CA HIS A 66 15.48 -7.60 25.81
C HIS A 66 14.73 -6.50 26.58
N GLY A 67 14.51 -5.34 25.96
CA GLY A 67 13.70 -4.26 26.53
C GLY A 67 12.24 -4.66 26.75
N VAL A 68 11.61 -5.32 25.77
CA VAL A 68 10.24 -5.83 25.92
C VAL A 68 10.16 -6.84 27.06
N ALA A 69 11.08 -7.80 27.10
CA ALA A 69 11.14 -8.81 28.15
C ALA A 69 11.38 -8.20 29.55
N SER A 70 12.22 -7.16 29.62
CA SER A 70 12.53 -6.44 30.87
C SER A 70 11.31 -5.67 31.40
N ILE A 71 10.57 -4.98 30.51
CA ILE A 71 9.31 -4.32 30.88
C ILE A 71 8.30 -5.35 31.35
N ALA A 72 8.11 -6.43 30.59
CA ALA A 72 7.13 -7.45 30.89
C ALA A 72 7.38 -8.11 32.25
N LYS A 73 8.65 -8.35 32.63
CA LYS A 73 9.02 -8.92 33.93
C LYS A 73 8.86 -7.95 35.10
N ARG A 74 9.16 -6.65 34.91
CA ARG A 74 9.17 -5.65 36.00
C ARG A 74 7.82 -4.98 36.23
N GLU A 75 7.11 -4.65 35.15
CA GLU A 75 5.87 -3.86 35.19
C GLU A 75 4.64 -4.64 34.66
N GLY A 76 4.86 -5.85 34.15
CA GLY A 76 3.83 -6.69 33.55
C GLY A 76 3.67 -6.47 32.05
N PHE A 77 3.30 -7.52 31.31
CA PHE A 77 3.14 -7.47 29.85
C PHE A 77 2.12 -6.43 29.37
N ARG A 78 1.01 -6.22 30.11
CA ARG A 78 0.02 -5.19 29.75
C ARG A 78 0.58 -3.77 29.73
N ARG A 79 1.72 -3.55 30.39
CA ARG A 79 2.40 -2.25 30.41
C ARG A 79 2.95 -1.86 29.05
N THR A 80 3.41 -2.83 28.26
CA THR A 80 3.92 -2.57 26.90
C THR A 80 2.80 -2.21 25.91
N LEU A 81 1.52 -2.42 26.25
CA LEU A 81 0.37 -2.12 25.39
C LEU A 81 -0.35 -0.83 25.78
N ARG A 82 0.22 -0.05 26.71
CA ARG A 82 -0.47 1.08 27.29
C ARG A 82 -0.46 2.29 26.36
N GLY A 83 -1.64 2.68 25.88
CA GLY A 83 -1.79 3.74 24.87
C GLY A 83 -2.07 3.22 23.46
N ILE A 84 -2.21 1.89 23.29
CA ILE A 84 -2.57 1.28 22.00
C ILE A 84 -3.88 1.83 21.44
N ASN A 85 -4.86 2.14 22.31
CA ASN A 85 -6.12 2.76 21.90
C ASN A 85 -5.90 4.14 21.25
N ALA A 86 -5.01 4.97 21.79
CA ALA A 86 -4.72 6.29 21.22
C ALA A 86 -4.10 6.17 19.82
N VAL A 87 -3.29 5.13 19.58
CA VAL A 87 -2.71 4.82 18.27
C VAL A 87 -3.74 4.26 17.30
N ALA A 88 -4.58 3.34 17.75
CA ALA A 88 -5.67 2.77 16.95
C ALA A 88 -6.66 3.84 16.49
N PHE A 89 -6.96 4.84 17.32
CA PHE A 89 -7.79 5.98 16.92
C PHE A 89 -7.03 6.96 16.02
N GLY A 90 -5.72 7.13 16.20
CA GLY A 90 -4.90 8.06 15.42
C GLY A 90 -4.51 7.58 14.03
N SER A 91 -4.56 6.27 13.79
CA SER A 91 -4.28 5.71 12.46
C SER A 91 -5.32 6.12 11.42
N ILE A 92 -6.60 6.22 11.80
CA ILE A 92 -7.69 6.52 10.85
C ILE A 92 -7.52 7.91 10.20
N PRO A 93 -7.33 9.03 10.95
CA PRO A 93 -7.07 10.33 10.35
C PRO A 93 -5.78 10.37 9.52
N ALA A 94 -4.72 9.68 9.97
CA ALA A 94 -3.45 9.63 9.25
C ALA A 94 -3.63 9.01 7.85
N HIS A 95 -4.28 7.84 7.78
CA HIS A 95 -4.53 7.12 6.53
C HIS A 95 -5.48 7.90 5.59
N ALA A 96 -6.51 8.56 6.14
CA ALA A 96 -7.40 9.39 5.34
C ALA A 96 -6.67 10.57 4.67
N LEU A 97 -5.74 11.22 5.39
CA LEU A 97 -4.93 12.32 4.85
C LEU A 97 -3.94 11.84 3.80
N TYR A 98 -3.28 10.70 4.02
CA TYR A 98 -2.41 10.08 3.02
C TYR A 98 -3.17 9.85 1.71
N PHE A 99 -4.36 9.26 1.77
CA PHE A 99 -5.18 8.99 0.59
C PHE A 99 -5.68 10.26 -0.10
N THR A 100 -6.14 11.25 0.67
CA THR A 100 -6.62 12.53 0.13
C THR A 100 -5.54 13.25 -0.66
N PHE A 101 -4.30 13.22 -0.16
CA PHE A 101 -3.18 13.87 -0.84
C PHE A 101 -2.69 13.09 -2.05
N TYR A 102 -2.72 11.76 -1.99
CA TYR A 102 -2.45 10.92 -3.14
C TYR A 102 -3.39 11.24 -4.31
N GLU A 103 -4.69 11.37 -4.05
CA GLU A 103 -5.68 11.79 -5.06
C GLU A 103 -5.42 13.23 -5.56
N LYS A 104 -4.95 14.13 -4.71
CA LYS A 104 -4.57 15.50 -5.11
C LYS A 104 -3.37 15.54 -6.07
N VAL A 105 -2.43 14.61 -5.97
CA VAL A 105 -1.29 14.51 -6.91
C VAL A 105 -1.77 14.17 -8.30
N LYS A 106 -2.70 13.22 -8.42
CA LYS A 106 -3.31 12.83 -9.70
C LYS A 106 -4.02 14.00 -10.37
N LEU A 107 -4.64 14.90 -9.58
CA LEU A 107 -5.26 16.13 -10.09
C LEU A 107 -4.25 17.18 -10.58
N ILE A 108 -3.06 17.25 -9.98
CA ILE A 108 -2.00 18.21 -10.35
C ILE A 108 -1.21 17.69 -11.56
N ASN A 109 -1.14 16.38 -11.75
CA ASN A 109 -0.46 15.72 -12.87
C ASN A 109 -1.43 14.88 -13.72
N PRO A 110 -2.35 15.51 -14.46
CA PRO A 110 -3.33 14.81 -15.30
C PRO A 110 -2.68 14.11 -16.52
N SER A 111 -1.39 14.33 -16.76
CA SER A 111 -0.65 13.69 -17.86
C SER A 111 -0.03 12.34 -17.47
N HIS A 112 -0.15 11.91 -16.20
CA HIS A 112 0.40 10.65 -15.65
C HIS A 112 1.90 10.43 -15.96
N ARG A 113 2.65 11.50 -16.25
CA ARG A 113 4.09 11.43 -16.51
C ARG A 113 4.84 11.55 -15.19
N TYR A 114 5.93 10.83 -15.03
CA TYR A 114 6.77 10.94 -13.84
C TYR A 114 7.22 12.41 -13.61
N ASP A 115 6.72 13.04 -12.55
CA ASP A 115 7.14 14.38 -12.12
C ASP A 115 7.58 14.37 -10.65
N PRO A 116 8.90 14.25 -10.39
CA PRO A 116 9.42 14.11 -9.04
C PRO A 116 9.11 15.32 -8.15
N LYS A 117 8.92 16.52 -8.72
CA LYS A 117 8.66 17.74 -7.95
C LYS A 117 7.24 17.73 -7.38
N SER A 118 6.26 17.31 -8.18
CA SER A 118 4.87 17.18 -7.74
C SER A 118 4.72 16.13 -6.64
N HIS A 119 5.43 15.00 -6.74
CA HIS A 119 5.44 13.96 -5.70
C HIS A 119 6.14 14.41 -4.41
N LEU A 120 7.25 15.15 -4.52
CA LEU A 120 7.97 15.68 -3.37
C LEU A 120 7.11 16.70 -2.59
N LEU A 121 6.49 17.65 -3.30
CA LEU A 121 5.71 18.72 -2.69
C LEU A 121 4.43 18.20 -2.03
N SER A 122 3.73 17.30 -2.71
CA SER A 122 2.53 16.65 -2.17
C SER A 122 2.83 15.69 -1.03
N GLY A 123 3.88 14.88 -1.13
CA GLY A 123 4.38 14.01 -0.07
C GLY A 123 4.80 14.79 1.17
N GLY A 124 5.44 15.94 0.99
CA GLY A 124 5.83 16.84 2.07
C GLY A 124 4.64 17.52 2.76
N LEU A 125 3.75 18.16 1.98
CA LEU A 125 2.56 18.85 2.52
C LEU A 125 1.61 17.89 3.23
N SER A 126 1.39 16.70 2.65
CA SER A 126 0.56 15.66 3.25
C SER A 126 1.12 15.18 4.59
N GLY A 127 2.41 14.84 4.63
CA GLY A 127 3.08 14.38 5.84
C GLY A 127 3.10 15.44 6.93
N GLY A 128 3.30 16.71 6.58
CA GLY A 128 3.24 17.82 7.53
C GLY A 128 1.85 18.03 8.13
N LEU A 129 0.81 18.07 7.30
CA LEU A 129 -0.57 18.23 7.77
C LEU A 129 -1.06 17.01 8.56
N ALA A 130 -0.71 15.80 8.12
CA ALA A 130 -0.98 14.58 8.86
C ALA A 130 -0.28 14.57 10.21
N ALA A 131 0.99 14.97 10.27
CA ALA A 131 1.72 15.12 11.53
C ALA A 131 1.04 16.13 12.46
N ALA A 132 0.63 17.30 11.95
CA ALA A 132 -0.04 18.33 12.74
C ALA A 132 -1.37 17.85 13.32
N LEU A 133 -2.21 17.22 12.50
CA LEU A 133 -3.54 16.74 12.90
C LEU A 133 -3.47 15.55 13.87
N THR A 134 -2.45 14.70 13.75
CA THR A 134 -2.26 13.54 14.64
C THR A 134 -1.52 13.89 15.94
N THR A 135 -0.88 15.07 16.01
CA THR A 135 -0.06 15.49 17.17
C THR A 135 -0.77 15.31 18.53
N PRO A 136 -2.05 15.66 18.71
CA PRO A 136 -2.75 15.44 19.98
C PRO A 136 -2.74 13.98 20.45
N LEU A 137 -2.94 13.04 19.53
CA LEU A 137 -3.00 11.60 19.82
C LEU A 137 -1.60 11.06 20.13
N ASP A 138 -0.59 11.54 19.42
CA ASP A 138 0.81 11.23 19.71
C ASP A 138 1.27 11.78 21.06
N CYS A 139 0.81 12.97 21.45
CA CYS A 139 1.11 13.54 22.77
C CYS A 139 0.58 12.61 23.87
N ILE A 140 -0.66 12.15 23.75
CA ILE A 140 -1.28 11.21 24.68
C ILE A 140 -0.53 9.86 24.70
N LYS A 141 -0.22 9.29 23.54
CA LYS A 141 0.59 8.05 23.42
C LYS A 141 1.94 8.21 24.12
N THR A 142 2.63 9.30 23.83
CA THR A 142 3.99 9.55 24.31
C THR A 142 4.00 9.66 25.82
N VAL A 143 3.10 10.46 26.41
CA VAL A 143 2.98 10.59 27.88
C VAL A 143 2.65 9.24 28.53
N LEU A 144 1.81 8.41 27.91
CA LEU A 144 1.50 7.07 28.43
C LEU A 144 2.67 6.09 28.37
N ASN A 145 3.50 6.17 27.32
CA ASN A 145 4.63 5.27 27.11
C ASN A 145 5.90 5.67 27.89
N THR A 146 6.11 6.98 28.09
CA THR A 146 7.28 7.51 28.83
C THR A 146 7.10 7.46 30.34
N GLN A 147 5.90 7.14 30.83
CA GLN A 147 5.66 6.88 32.25
C GLN A 147 6.50 5.72 32.75
N GLN A 148 7.47 6.06 33.58
CA GLN A 148 8.17 5.13 34.44
C GLN A 148 7.39 5.00 35.76
N SER A 149 7.39 3.82 36.36
CA SER A 149 6.90 3.66 37.74
C SER A 149 7.60 4.69 38.64
N PRO A 150 6.89 5.34 39.57
CA PRO A 150 7.50 6.35 40.42
C PRO A 150 8.63 5.70 41.22
N GLN A 151 9.87 6.03 40.89
CA GLN A 151 10.98 5.79 41.79
C GLN A 151 10.84 6.81 42.94
N PRO A 152 11.00 6.39 44.21
CA PRO A 152 11.04 7.33 45.32
C PRO A 152 12.28 8.22 45.13
N LEU A 153 12.08 9.48 44.76
CA LEU A 153 13.15 10.47 44.82
C LEU A 153 13.24 10.95 46.26
N LEU A 154 14.39 10.71 46.90
CA LEU A 154 14.69 11.25 48.21
C LEU A 154 15.08 12.72 48.04
N ASP A 155 14.39 13.61 48.75
CA ASP A 155 14.85 14.99 48.93
C ASP A 155 16.23 14.99 49.60
N GLN A 156 17.02 16.08 49.49
CA GLN A 156 18.31 16.23 50.18
C GLN A 156 18.20 16.10 51.72
N ARG A 157 16.97 16.10 52.25
CA ARG A 157 16.62 15.89 53.66
C ARG A 157 16.10 14.48 53.98
N GLY A 158 16.16 13.54 53.04
CA GLY A 158 15.72 12.14 53.23
C GLY A 158 14.19 11.93 53.22
N SER A 159 13.42 12.90 52.73
CA SER A 159 11.96 12.78 52.59
C SER A 159 11.60 12.14 51.25
N ILE A 160 10.68 11.18 51.22
CA ILE A 160 10.20 10.58 49.97
C ILE A 160 9.30 11.57 49.24
N LEU A 161 9.79 12.18 48.16
CA LEU A 161 8.97 12.94 47.22
C LEU A 161 8.45 11.99 46.15
N TYR A 162 7.20 11.56 46.29
CA TYR A 162 6.48 10.94 45.18
C TYR A 162 6.17 12.02 44.15
N PHE A 163 6.99 12.16 43.10
CA PHE A 163 6.52 12.75 41.83
C PHE A 163 5.58 11.74 41.16
N GLY A 164 4.43 11.50 41.81
CA GLY A 164 3.61 10.30 41.64
C GLY A 164 2.35 10.54 40.83
N GLY A 165 2.44 11.23 39.70
CA GLY A 165 1.35 11.26 38.73
C GLY A 165 1.47 10.09 37.76
N SER A 166 1.48 8.84 38.22
CA SER A 166 1.28 7.71 37.30
C SER A 166 -0.14 7.81 36.78
N TYR A 167 -0.27 8.10 35.49
CA TYR A 167 -1.58 8.15 34.88
C TYR A 167 -2.19 6.75 35.02
N ARG A 168 -3.52 6.63 35.02
CA ARG A 168 -4.21 5.32 35.07
C ARG A 168 -4.54 4.77 33.70
N GLY A 169 -4.75 5.66 32.72
CA GLY A 169 -5.10 5.31 31.35
C GLY A 169 -5.21 6.54 30.45
N VAL A 170 -5.80 6.35 29.27
CA VAL A 170 -5.94 7.39 28.24
C VAL A 170 -6.75 8.60 28.74
N PHE A 171 -7.89 8.37 29.39
CA PHE A 171 -8.74 9.45 29.89
C PHE A 171 -8.08 10.29 30.98
N ASP A 172 -7.32 9.64 31.88
CA ASP A 172 -6.56 10.32 32.91
C ASP A 172 -5.41 11.16 32.31
N ALA A 173 -4.78 10.66 31.24
CA ALA A 173 -3.81 11.43 30.46
C ALA A 173 -4.43 12.65 29.77
N ILE A 174 -5.59 12.48 29.14
CA ILE A 174 -6.32 13.59 28.52
C ILE A 174 -6.68 14.65 29.57
N TRP A 175 -7.29 14.23 30.68
CA TRP A 175 -7.72 15.13 31.74
C TRP A 175 -6.53 15.88 32.35
N SER A 176 -5.46 15.18 32.69
CA SER A 176 -4.26 15.77 33.27
C SER A 176 -3.54 16.73 32.32
N ILE A 177 -3.45 16.42 31.01
CA ILE A 177 -2.88 17.36 30.03
C ILE A 177 -3.73 18.62 29.95
N TYR A 178 -5.05 18.47 29.86
CA TYR A 178 -5.98 19.58 29.77
C TYR A 178 -5.96 20.46 31.03
N SER A 179 -5.99 19.88 32.23
CA SER A 179 -5.99 20.62 33.49
C SER A 179 -4.66 21.32 33.78
N ASN A 180 -3.53 20.74 33.40
CA ASN A 180 -2.20 21.31 33.71
C ASN A 180 -1.65 22.27 32.64
N ARG A 181 -1.96 22.04 31.36
CA ARG A 181 -1.40 22.82 30.23
C ARG A 181 -2.45 23.45 29.32
N GLY A 182 -3.74 23.19 29.58
CA GLY A 182 -4.83 23.62 28.71
C GLY A 182 -4.86 22.88 27.37
N PHE A 183 -5.72 23.36 26.47
CA PHE A 183 -5.90 22.77 25.13
C PHE A 183 -4.63 22.77 24.27
N LEU A 184 -3.81 23.82 24.37
CA LEU A 184 -2.54 23.89 23.61
C LEU A 184 -1.51 22.87 24.10
N GLY A 185 -1.69 22.31 25.31
CA GLY A 185 -0.84 21.24 25.83
C GLY A 185 -0.74 20.03 24.91
N PHE A 186 -1.84 19.67 24.22
CA PHE A 186 -1.90 18.55 23.28
C PHE A 186 -1.03 18.75 22.02
N PHE A 187 -0.68 19.99 21.69
CA PHE A 187 0.15 20.33 20.53
C PHE A 187 1.63 20.56 20.90
N SER A 188 2.02 20.22 22.13
CA SER A 188 3.41 20.30 22.57
C SER A 188 4.30 19.43 21.68
N GLY A 189 5.24 20.05 20.95
CA GLY A 189 6.16 19.35 20.05
C GLY A 189 5.70 19.27 18.59
N ILE A 190 4.58 19.91 18.21
CA ILE A 190 4.09 19.93 16.82
C ILE A 190 5.15 20.42 15.84
N GLN A 191 5.90 21.47 16.17
CA GLN A 191 6.92 22.05 15.29
C GLN A 191 8.02 21.03 14.95
N ALA A 192 8.57 20.37 15.97
CA ALA A 192 9.61 19.35 15.79
C ALA A 192 9.07 18.16 14.97
N ARG A 193 7.82 17.75 15.23
CA ARG A 193 7.17 16.65 14.52
C ARG A 193 6.96 16.97 13.04
N VAL A 194 6.42 18.14 12.72
CA VAL A 194 6.18 18.57 11.34
C VAL A 194 7.50 18.74 10.60
N LEU A 195 8.50 19.37 11.23
CA LEU A 195 9.83 19.58 10.65
C LEU A 195 10.53 18.26 10.31
N TYR A 196 10.32 17.21 11.11
CA TYR A 196 10.85 15.87 10.83
C TYR A 196 10.01 15.11 9.78
N GLN A 197 8.68 15.13 9.90
CA GLN A 197 7.81 14.30 9.08
C GLN A 197 7.75 14.77 7.63
N MET A 198 7.69 16.08 7.39
CA MET A 198 7.60 16.66 6.04
C MET A 198 8.73 16.19 5.10
N PRO A 199 10.02 16.31 5.44
CA PRO A 199 11.10 15.84 4.56
C PRO A 199 11.12 14.31 4.45
N ALA A 200 10.84 13.59 5.54
CA ALA A 200 10.85 12.13 5.53
C ALA A 200 9.80 11.54 4.59
N THR A 201 8.56 12.06 4.60
CA THR A 201 7.50 11.61 3.71
C THR A 201 7.76 12.03 2.27
N ALA A 202 8.24 13.26 2.05
CA ALA A 202 8.61 13.74 0.72
C ALA A 202 9.65 12.81 0.05
N LEU A 203 10.72 12.48 0.77
CA LEU A 203 11.75 11.57 0.26
C LEU A 203 11.23 10.16 0.02
N SER A 204 10.41 9.63 0.93
CA SER A 204 9.83 8.28 0.79
C SER A 204 8.96 8.17 -0.46
N TRP A 205 8.11 9.16 -0.71
CA TRP A 205 7.25 9.21 -1.90
C TRP A 205 8.06 9.37 -3.19
N SER A 206 9.04 10.26 -3.21
CA SER A 206 9.92 10.42 -4.38
C SER A 206 10.71 9.15 -4.68
N ALA A 207 11.21 8.44 -3.66
CA ALA A 207 11.91 7.19 -3.85
C ALA A 207 10.99 6.09 -4.41
N TYR A 208 9.78 5.95 -3.85
CA TYR A 208 8.80 4.98 -4.33
C TYR A 208 8.47 5.18 -5.82
N GLU A 209 8.17 6.40 -6.24
CA GLU A 209 7.85 6.70 -7.64
C GLU A 209 9.07 6.53 -8.56
N LEU A 210 10.27 6.87 -8.09
CA LEU A 210 11.50 6.62 -8.85
C LEU A 210 11.70 5.12 -9.10
N PHE A 211 11.53 4.28 -8.07
CA PHE A 211 11.64 2.82 -8.23
C PHE A 211 10.58 2.26 -9.18
N LYS A 212 9.34 2.76 -9.08
CA LYS A 212 8.24 2.37 -9.97
C LYS A 212 8.55 2.76 -11.43
N TYR A 213 9.09 3.95 -11.66
CA TYR A 213 9.54 4.39 -12.98
C TYR A 213 10.66 3.50 -13.54
N LEU A 214 11.69 3.22 -12.73
CA LEU A 214 12.83 2.39 -13.14
C LEU A 214 12.43 0.93 -13.46
N LEU A 215 11.40 0.41 -12.80
CA LEU A 215 10.90 -0.95 -13.02
C LEU A 215 9.80 -1.04 -14.09
N GLY A 216 9.34 0.09 -14.64
CA GLY A 216 8.14 0.19 -15.49
C GLY A 216 8.34 0.07 -17.01
N GLU A 217 9.55 -0.13 -17.53
CA GLU A 217 9.78 -0.23 -18.99
C GLU A 217 9.72 -1.67 -19.51
N ARG A 218 8.67 -1.99 -20.29
CA ARG A 218 8.70 -2.89 -21.48
C ARG A 218 7.40 -2.77 -22.30
N GLN A 219 7.45 -2.02 -23.40
CA GLN A 219 6.39 -1.94 -24.40
C GLN A 219 6.47 -3.18 -25.32
N THR A 220 5.39 -3.95 -25.46
CA THR A 220 5.31 -5.20 -26.26
C THR A 220 4.18 -5.11 -27.29
N THR A 221 4.43 -5.59 -28.51
CA THR A 221 3.46 -5.73 -29.61
C THR A 221 2.44 -6.81 -29.26
N CYS A 222 1.13 -6.52 -29.25
CA CYS A 222 0.09 -7.45 -28.79
C CYS A 222 -0.91 -7.87 -29.89
N VAL A 223 -1.32 -9.14 -29.87
CA VAL A 223 -2.43 -9.73 -30.65
C VAL A 223 -3.69 -9.65 -29.83
N ASP A 224 -4.73 -9.03 -30.35
CA ASP A 224 -6.03 -8.98 -29.68
C ASP A 224 -6.89 -10.19 -30.08
N ILE A 225 -7.27 -11.01 -29.10
CA ILE A 225 -8.26 -12.08 -29.25
C ILE A 225 -9.53 -11.59 -28.55
N TYR A 226 -10.57 -11.27 -29.33
CA TYR A 226 -11.72 -10.47 -28.88
C TYR A 226 -13.09 -11.13 -29.21
N SER A 227 -14.13 -10.92 -28.39
CA SER A 227 -15.52 -11.41 -28.63
C SER A 227 -16.56 -10.28 -28.82
N LYS A 228 -16.95 -9.93 -30.07
CA LYS A 228 -17.97 -8.92 -30.54
C LYS A 228 -18.21 -7.52 -29.88
N ASN A 229 -17.94 -7.24 -28.60
CA ASN A 229 -18.05 -5.92 -27.92
C ASN A 229 -16.73 -5.09 -27.72
N GLY A 230 -15.73 -5.16 -28.61
CA GLY A 230 -14.30 -4.93 -28.27
C GLY A 230 -13.64 -3.69 -28.79
N LEU A 231 -14.45 -2.87 -29.42
CA LEU A 231 -14.06 -1.65 -30.10
C LEU A 231 -13.18 -0.74 -29.22
N ASN A 232 -13.41 -0.74 -27.91
CA ASN A 232 -12.69 0.13 -26.98
C ASN A 232 -11.20 -0.23 -26.86
N VAL A 233 -10.82 -1.51 -26.88
CA VAL A 233 -9.42 -1.93 -26.73
C VAL A 233 -8.63 -1.71 -28.02
N ALA A 234 -9.22 -2.08 -29.16
CA ALA A 234 -8.62 -1.81 -30.48
C ALA A 234 -8.38 -0.30 -30.72
N ASN A 235 -9.33 0.54 -30.29
CA ASN A 235 -9.17 2.00 -30.35
C ASN A 235 -8.03 2.50 -29.46
N SER A 236 -7.87 1.94 -28.26
CA SER A 236 -6.75 2.27 -27.35
C SER A 236 -5.39 1.87 -27.93
N LEU A 237 -5.27 0.68 -28.52
CA LEU A 237 -4.02 0.23 -29.16
C LEU A 237 -3.67 1.09 -30.37
N THR A 238 -4.67 1.44 -31.19
CA THR A 238 -4.49 2.35 -32.33
C THR A 238 -4.00 3.72 -31.88
N LYS A 239 -4.57 4.27 -30.79
CA LYS A 239 -4.19 5.57 -30.22
C LYS A 239 -2.76 5.58 -29.67
N LEU A 240 -2.29 4.45 -29.15
CA LEU A 240 -0.93 4.25 -28.66
C LEU A 240 0.08 3.92 -29.77
N GLY A 241 -0.38 3.80 -31.03
CA GLY A 241 0.47 3.43 -32.16
C GLY A 241 1.00 2.00 -32.08
N ILE A 242 0.35 1.13 -31.31
CA ILE A 242 0.72 -0.27 -31.20
C ILE A 242 0.13 -1.01 -32.40
N ALA A 243 0.96 -1.72 -33.15
CA ALA A 243 0.47 -2.61 -34.20
C ALA A 243 -0.20 -3.83 -33.57
N PHE A 244 -1.44 -4.11 -33.95
CA PHE A 244 -2.20 -5.26 -33.48
C PHE A 244 -2.95 -5.93 -34.65
N GLU A 245 -3.24 -7.21 -34.47
CA GLU A 245 -4.18 -7.95 -35.31
C GLU A 245 -5.29 -8.54 -34.45
N VAL A 246 -6.50 -8.61 -34.99
CA VAL A 246 -7.70 -9.03 -34.26
C VAL A 246 -8.14 -10.41 -34.73
N PHE A 247 -8.38 -11.31 -33.77
CA PHE A 247 -9.09 -12.57 -33.98
C PHE A 247 -10.45 -12.54 -33.26
N ASP A 248 -11.54 -12.60 -34.01
CA ASP A 248 -12.92 -12.44 -33.52
C ASP A 248 -13.83 -13.68 -33.67
N GLU A 249 -13.29 -14.78 -34.22
CA GLU A 249 -14.02 -16.05 -34.42
C GLU A 249 -14.12 -16.90 -33.13
N ILE A 250 -14.39 -16.25 -31.99
CA ILE A 250 -14.50 -16.92 -30.68
C ILE A 250 -15.89 -17.50 -30.49
N LYS A 251 -15.96 -18.75 -30.02
CA LYS A 251 -17.21 -19.41 -29.63
C LYS A 251 -17.35 -19.48 -28.11
N CYS A 252 -18.59 -19.31 -27.63
CA CYS A 252 -18.95 -19.72 -26.27
C CYS A 252 -18.72 -21.24 -26.17
N GLU A 253 -17.90 -21.66 -25.21
CA GLU A 253 -17.34 -23.02 -25.12
C GLU A 253 -16.44 -23.37 -26.33
N PRO A 254 -15.12 -23.17 -26.21
CA PRO A 254 -14.22 -23.35 -27.33
C PRO A 254 -14.13 -24.83 -27.73
N SER A 255 -14.68 -25.15 -28.90
CA SER A 255 -14.48 -26.44 -29.57
C SER A 255 -13.03 -26.60 -30.08
N GLN A 256 -12.61 -27.84 -30.33
CA GLN A 256 -11.31 -28.13 -30.95
C GLN A 256 -11.10 -27.33 -32.25
N GLN A 257 -12.10 -27.30 -33.13
CA GLN A 257 -12.02 -26.59 -34.41
C GLN A 257 -11.83 -25.08 -34.22
N SER A 258 -12.55 -24.45 -33.28
CA SER A 258 -12.39 -23.03 -32.99
C SER A 258 -11.03 -22.69 -32.37
N MET A 259 -10.48 -23.55 -31.50
CA MET A 259 -9.13 -23.34 -30.98
C MET A 259 -8.07 -23.47 -32.07
N GLN A 260 -8.23 -24.43 -32.97
CA GLN A 260 -7.28 -24.65 -34.06
C GLN A 260 -7.25 -23.48 -35.06
N LEU A 261 -8.38 -22.80 -35.28
CA LEU A 261 -8.42 -21.54 -36.03
C LEU A 261 -7.62 -20.43 -35.36
N ALA A 262 -7.77 -20.26 -34.04
CA ALA A 262 -7.01 -19.26 -33.27
C ALA A 262 -5.50 -19.55 -33.26
N ILE A 263 -5.12 -20.83 -33.14
CA ILE A 263 -3.72 -21.29 -33.20
C ILE A 263 -3.12 -21.02 -34.58
N ASN A 264 -3.85 -21.38 -35.64
CA ASN A 264 -3.40 -21.14 -37.01
C ASN A 264 -3.25 -19.65 -37.30
N PHE A 265 -4.15 -18.81 -36.78
CA PHE A 265 -4.03 -17.37 -36.85
C PHE A 265 -2.75 -16.88 -36.13
N ALA A 266 -2.52 -17.32 -34.89
CA ALA A 266 -1.35 -16.97 -34.10
C ALA A 266 -0.02 -17.46 -34.71
N ARG A 267 -0.03 -18.51 -35.53
CA ARG A 267 1.15 -19.03 -36.23
C ARG A 267 1.48 -18.32 -37.55
N LYS A 268 0.55 -17.55 -38.13
CA LYS A 268 0.77 -16.88 -39.42
C LYS A 268 1.91 -15.86 -39.35
N LYS A 269 2.12 -15.25 -38.19
CA LYS A 269 3.10 -14.19 -37.96
C LYS A 269 3.70 -14.32 -36.56
N PRO A 270 4.95 -13.89 -36.35
CA PRO A 270 5.50 -13.78 -35.01
C PRO A 270 4.83 -12.61 -34.28
N PHE A 271 4.29 -12.90 -33.10
CA PHE A 271 3.63 -11.92 -32.24
C PHE A 271 4.32 -11.88 -30.89
N ASP A 272 4.51 -10.68 -30.33
CA ASP A 272 5.27 -10.51 -29.09
C ASP A 272 4.40 -10.69 -27.82
N CYS A 273 3.09 -10.53 -27.94
CA CYS A 273 2.13 -10.61 -26.84
C CYS A 273 0.75 -11.04 -27.36
N PHE A 274 -0.05 -11.66 -26.49
CA PHE A 274 -1.45 -12.00 -26.75
C PHE A 274 -2.32 -11.34 -25.68
N LEU A 275 -3.26 -10.50 -26.11
CA LEU A 275 -4.21 -9.77 -25.31
C LEU A 275 -5.60 -10.38 -25.48
N ALA A 276 -6.10 -10.99 -24.42
CA ALA A 276 -7.43 -11.61 -24.39
C ALA A 276 -8.44 -10.62 -23.81
N VAL A 277 -9.50 -10.31 -24.55
CA VAL A 277 -10.47 -9.30 -24.13
C VAL A 277 -11.89 -9.88 -24.18
N GLY A 278 -12.35 -10.36 -23.02
CA GLY A 278 -13.67 -10.94 -22.84
C GLY A 278 -13.73 -11.91 -21.65
N GLY A 279 -14.67 -12.84 -21.66
CA GLY A 279 -14.87 -13.82 -20.60
C GLY A 279 -13.98 -15.08 -20.71
N GLY A 280 -14.31 -16.12 -19.94
CA GLY A 280 -13.50 -17.36 -19.85
C GLY A 280 -13.13 -17.99 -21.19
N SER A 281 -14.08 -18.13 -22.12
CA SER A 281 -13.82 -18.74 -23.44
C SER A 281 -12.80 -17.95 -24.28
N VAL A 282 -12.73 -16.62 -24.12
CA VAL A 282 -11.74 -15.77 -24.78
C VAL A 282 -10.35 -16.02 -24.20
N ILE A 283 -10.26 -16.08 -22.88
CA ILE A 283 -9.02 -16.31 -22.14
C ILE A 283 -8.45 -17.70 -22.46
N ASP A 284 -9.30 -18.73 -22.52
CA ASP A 284 -8.87 -20.10 -22.82
C ASP A 284 -8.37 -20.22 -24.27
N THR A 285 -9.07 -19.57 -25.21
CA THR A 285 -8.65 -19.52 -26.61
C THR A 285 -7.30 -18.80 -26.76
N ALA A 286 -7.10 -17.70 -26.04
CA ALA A 286 -5.85 -16.95 -26.07
C ALA A 286 -4.67 -17.71 -25.46
N LYS A 287 -4.88 -18.43 -24.34
CA LYS A 287 -3.87 -19.31 -23.75
C LYS A 287 -3.44 -20.40 -24.72
N ALA A 288 -4.40 -21.05 -25.39
CA ALA A 288 -4.10 -22.06 -26.40
C ALA A 288 -3.32 -21.46 -27.58
N ALA A 289 -3.77 -20.33 -28.12
CA ALA A 289 -3.11 -19.65 -29.23
C ALA A 289 -1.66 -19.28 -28.89
N ALA A 290 -1.41 -18.68 -27.71
CA ALA A 290 -0.07 -18.31 -27.25
C ALA A 290 0.83 -19.55 -27.05
N LEU A 291 0.31 -20.61 -26.44
CA LEU A 291 1.04 -21.85 -26.21
C LEU A 291 1.52 -22.49 -27.52
N TYR A 292 0.64 -22.60 -28.50
CA TYR A 292 0.96 -23.25 -29.78
C TYR A 292 1.68 -22.33 -30.78
N ALA A 293 1.63 -21.00 -30.59
CA ALA A 293 2.47 -20.07 -31.33
C ALA A 293 3.94 -20.18 -30.89
N ASN A 294 4.19 -20.31 -29.58
CA ASN A 294 5.54 -20.51 -29.04
C ASN A 294 6.11 -21.91 -29.30
N ASN A 295 5.25 -22.88 -29.62
CA ASN A 295 5.60 -24.26 -29.93
C ASN A 295 5.06 -24.63 -31.34
N PRO A 296 5.69 -24.13 -32.42
CA PRO A 296 5.15 -24.25 -33.79
C PRO A 296 5.11 -25.69 -34.32
N ASN A 297 5.99 -26.56 -33.81
CA ASN A 297 6.06 -27.97 -34.20
C ASN A 297 5.07 -28.88 -33.44
N ALA A 298 4.40 -28.35 -32.41
CA ALA A 298 3.49 -29.15 -31.59
C ALA A 298 2.12 -29.31 -32.25
N GLU A 299 1.55 -30.52 -32.16
CA GLU A 299 0.16 -30.81 -32.53
C GLU A 299 -0.81 -30.49 -31.40
N PHE A 300 -2.08 -30.27 -31.73
CA PHE A 300 -3.10 -29.82 -30.75
C PHE A 300 -3.28 -30.75 -29.54
N PHE A 301 -2.96 -32.04 -29.66
CA PHE A 301 -3.07 -33.00 -28.57
C PHE A 301 -1.78 -33.20 -27.77
N ASP A 302 -0.68 -32.55 -28.14
CA ASP A 302 0.62 -32.74 -27.50
C ASP A 302 0.58 -32.29 -26.05
N PHE A 303 0.02 -31.10 -25.79
CA PHE A 303 -0.06 -30.53 -24.44
C PHE A 303 -1.36 -30.85 -23.70
N VAL A 304 -2.29 -31.57 -24.34
CA VAL A 304 -3.54 -32.01 -23.71
C VAL A 304 -3.23 -33.18 -22.78
N GLN A 305 -3.75 -33.15 -21.55
CA GLN A 305 -3.53 -34.23 -20.57
C GLN A 305 -4.16 -35.56 -21.01
N LYS A 306 -3.58 -36.66 -20.54
CA LYS A 306 -4.16 -38.00 -20.67
C LYS A 306 -5.55 -38.05 -19.99
N PRO A 307 -6.52 -38.83 -20.52
CA PRO A 307 -6.39 -39.83 -21.58
C PRO A 307 -6.53 -39.29 -23.02
N PHE A 308 -6.82 -38.00 -23.20
CA PHE A 308 -7.17 -37.45 -24.51
C PHE A 308 -5.97 -36.93 -25.32
N GLY A 309 -4.85 -36.60 -24.66
CA GLY A 309 -3.62 -36.17 -25.32
C GLY A 309 -2.37 -36.82 -24.73
N LEU A 310 -1.20 -36.33 -25.18
CA LEU A 310 0.10 -36.88 -24.81
C LEU A 310 0.60 -36.38 -23.45
N GLY A 311 0.12 -35.22 -23.00
CA GLY A 311 0.53 -34.59 -21.74
C GLY A 311 1.98 -34.15 -21.73
N LEU A 312 2.51 -33.76 -22.89
CA LEU A 312 3.88 -33.25 -23.03
C LEU A 312 4.04 -31.91 -22.30
N ILE A 313 5.25 -31.66 -21.83
CA ILE A 313 5.61 -30.38 -21.19
C ILE A 313 6.09 -29.45 -22.30
N PRO A 314 5.59 -28.21 -22.41
CA PRO A 314 6.02 -27.27 -23.44
C PRO A 314 7.50 -26.90 -23.26
N ASP A 315 8.26 -26.86 -24.36
CA ASP A 315 9.68 -26.48 -24.34
C ASP A 315 9.86 -24.98 -24.04
N LYS A 316 8.89 -24.15 -24.47
CA LYS A 316 8.84 -22.71 -24.18
C LYS A 316 7.59 -22.35 -23.41
N THR A 317 7.77 -21.65 -22.30
CA THR A 317 6.69 -21.13 -21.45
C THR A 317 5.91 -20.01 -22.14
N ILE A 318 4.66 -19.81 -21.72
CA ILE A 318 3.74 -18.80 -22.26
C ILE A 318 4.22 -17.37 -21.97
N PHE A 319 5.04 -17.19 -20.94
CA PHE A 319 5.61 -15.90 -20.53
C PHE A 319 7.14 -15.99 -20.57
N HIS A 320 7.77 -15.02 -21.22
CA HIS A 320 9.20 -14.74 -21.20
C HIS A 320 9.51 -13.62 -20.18
#